data_AF-A0A843E344-F1
#
_entry.id   AF-A0A843E344-F1
#
_cell.length_a   1.000
_cell.length_b   1.000
_cell.length_c   1.000
_cell.angle_alpha   90.00
_cell.angle_beta   90.00
_cell.angle_gamma   90.00
#
_symmetry.space_group_name_H-M   'P 1'
#
loop_
_entity.id
_entity.type
_entity.pdbx_description
1 polymer ?
#
loop_
_entity_poly.entity_id
_entity_poly.type
_entity_poly.pdbx_seq_one_letter_code
_entity_poly.pdbx_strand_id
1 'polypeptide(L)'
;TQKFIDEIKGGCNFCGMSALMTTTMTVMKTIIDITKEQGLRDKVTMMVGGAPITQIYCDKIGADIYGETANETTDKAKKVAQDA
;
A
#
# COMPACT_ATOMS: atom_id res chain seq x y z
N THR A 1 -6.27 0.34 -10.97
CA THR A 1 -6.96 -0.50 -9.97
C THR A 1 -6.91 -1.96 -10.37
N GLN A 2 -7.53 -2.40 -11.49
CA GLN A 2 -7.63 -3.82 -11.83
C GLN A 2 -6.28 -4.56 -11.90
N LYS A 3 -5.28 -3.97 -12.58
CA LYS A 3 -3.93 -4.56 -12.67
C LYS A 3 -3.29 -4.84 -11.31
N PHE A 4 -3.49 -3.97 -10.31
CA PHE A 4 -2.93 -4.20 -8.97
C PHE A 4 -3.54 -5.44 -8.32
N ILE A 5 -4.84 -5.63 -8.46
CA ILE A 5 -5.55 -6.79 -7.88
C ILE A 5 -5.11 -8.08 -8.58
N ASP A 6 -4.94 -8.04 -9.90
CA ASP A 6 -4.52 -9.21 -10.67
C ASP A 6 -3.07 -9.63 -10.30
N GLU A 7 -2.16 -8.67 -10.10
CA GLU A 7 -0.80 -8.93 -9.60
C GLU A 7 -0.80 -9.47 -8.17
N ILE A 8 -1.67 -8.94 -7.29
CA ILE A 8 -1.85 -9.47 -5.93
C ILE A 8 -2.32 -10.92 -5.97
N LYS A 9 -3.27 -11.25 -6.85
CA LYS A 9 -3.71 -12.63 -7.08
C LYS A 9 -2.59 -13.53 -7.62
N GLY A 10 -1.68 -12.96 -8.41
CA GLY A 10 -0.49 -13.63 -8.93
C GLY A 10 0.55 -14.02 -7.87
N GLY A 11 0.38 -13.60 -6.61
CA GLY A 11 1.27 -13.93 -5.51
C GLY A 11 2.21 -12.79 -5.10
N CYS A 12 1.86 -11.53 -5.39
CA CYS A 12 2.62 -10.39 -4.94
C CYS A 12 2.57 -10.25 -3.40
N ASN A 13 3.73 -10.25 -2.74
CA ASN A 13 3.84 -10.07 -1.29
C ASN A 13 3.83 -8.60 -0.85
N PHE A 14 4.27 -7.68 -1.72
CA PHE A 14 4.44 -6.26 -1.40
C PHE A 14 3.86 -5.37 -2.50
N CYS A 15 2.87 -4.57 -2.19
CA CYS A 15 2.25 -3.64 -3.13
C CYS A 15 2.51 -2.19 -2.70
N GLY A 16 3.39 -1.49 -3.44
CA GLY A 16 3.70 -0.08 -3.21
C GLY A 16 2.89 0.85 -4.11
N MET A 17 2.28 1.89 -3.54
CA MET A 17 1.54 2.92 -4.25
C MET A 17 2.09 4.31 -3.91
N SER A 18 2.27 5.15 -4.94
CA SER A 18 2.69 6.54 -4.78
C SER A 18 1.65 7.48 -5.38
N ALA A 19 1.33 8.57 -4.67
CA ALA A 19 0.51 9.66 -5.20
C ALA A 19 1.24 10.99 -5.10
N LEU A 20 1.21 11.74 -6.20
CA LEU A 20 1.60 13.15 -6.23
C LEU A 20 0.40 14.09 -6.25
N MET A 21 -0.80 13.58 -6.55
CA MET A 21 -2.03 14.36 -6.70
C MET A 21 -3.07 13.89 -5.68
N THR A 22 -3.91 14.80 -5.20
CA THR A 22 -5.00 14.48 -4.27
C THR A 22 -6.04 13.53 -4.90
N THR A 23 -6.22 13.58 -6.21
CA THR A 23 -7.08 12.66 -6.97
C THR A 23 -6.54 11.23 -6.99
N THR A 24 -5.22 11.03 -6.91
CA THR A 24 -4.63 9.68 -6.87
C THR A 24 -4.60 9.10 -5.45
N MET A 25 -4.80 9.94 -4.42
CA MET A 25 -4.98 9.46 -3.04
C MET A 25 -6.22 8.57 -2.91
N THR A 26 -7.35 8.97 -3.47
CA THR A 26 -8.62 8.23 -3.36
C THR A 26 -8.54 6.86 -4.04
N VAL A 27 -7.76 6.74 -5.12
CA VAL A 27 -7.52 5.48 -5.83
C VAL A 27 -6.83 4.45 -4.92
N MET A 28 -5.90 4.86 -4.05
CA MET A 28 -5.25 3.94 -3.11
C MET A 28 -6.26 3.31 -2.15
N LYS A 29 -7.20 4.11 -1.64
CA LYS A 29 -8.27 3.61 -0.77
C LYS A 29 -9.12 2.58 -1.52
N THR A 30 -9.51 2.88 -2.76
CA THR A 30 -10.27 1.95 -3.60
C THR A 30 -9.53 0.63 -3.81
N ILE A 31 -8.21 0.65 -4.05
CA ILE A 31 -7.43 -0.59 -4.19
C ILE A 31 -7.46 -1.39 -2.89
N ILE A 32 -7.23 -0.76 -1.75
CA ILE A 32 -7.22 -1.45 -0.45
C ILE A 32 -8.59 -2.03 -0.12
N ASP A 33 -9.67 -1.28 -0.37
CA ASP A 33 -11.04 -1.72 -0.15
C ASP A 33 -11.35 -2.95 -1.02
N ILE A 34 -11.00 -2.95 -2.31
CA ILE A 34 -11.22 -4.11 -3.19
C ILE A 34 -10.35 -5.30 -2.75
N THR A 35 -9.09 -5.07 -2.35
CA THR A 35 -8.21 -6.14 -1.84
C THR A 35 -8.77 -6.79 -0.57
N LYS A 36 -9.40 -5.99 0.32
CA LYS A 36 -10.14 -6.49 1.49
C LYS A 36 -11.38 -7.28 1.09
N GLU A 37 -12.19 -6.75 0.18
CA GLU A 37 -13.40 -7.44 -0.32
C GLU A 37 -13.09 -8.80 -0.96
N GLN A 38 -11.92 -8.93 -1.61
CA GLN A 38 -11.50 -10.20 -2.21
C GLN A 38 -10.76 -11.14 -1.25
N GLY A 39 -10.64 -10.78 0.04
CA GLY A 39 -9.96 -11.60 1.05
C GLY A 39 -8.46 -11.77 0.79
N LEU A 40 -7.86 -10.83 0.06
CA LEU A 40 -6.44 -10.84 -0.30
C LEU A 40 -5.59 -9.95 0.61
N ARG A 41 -6.23 -9.16 1.48
CA ARG A 41 -5.55 -8.16 2.32
C ARG A 41 -4.50 -8.75 3.25
N ASP A 42 -4.69 -9.98 3.72
CA ASP A 42 -3.76 -10.66 4.62
C ASP A 42 -2.57 -11.30 3.88
N LYS A 43 -2.63 -11.36 2.54
CA LYS A 43 -1.59 -11.97 1.70
C LYS A 43 -0.58 -10.96 1.14
N VAL A 44 -0.89 -9.67 1.23
CA VAL A 44 -0.07 -8.61 0.66
C VAL A 44 0.14 -7.48 1.67
N THR A 45 1.39 -7.05 1.81
CA THR A 45 1.76 -5.84 2.54
C THR A 45 1.58 -4.63 1.62
N MET A 46 0.66 -3.74 1.97
CA MET A 46 0.33 -2.54 1.21
C MET A 46 1.11 -1.35 1.73
N MET A 47 1.88 -0.70 0.86
CA MET A 47 2.73 0.44 1.20
C MET A 47 2.24 1.68 0.44
N VAL A 48 2.17 2.82 1.12
CA VAL A 48 1.71 4.09 0.54
C VAL A 48 2.69 5.22 0.79
N GLY A 49 2.83 6.11 -0.19
CA GLY A 49 3.70 7.28 -0.08
C GLY A 49 3.41 8.36 -1.12
N GLY A 50 4.18 9.45 -1.04
CA GLY A 50 4.10 10.59 -1.94
C GLY A 50 3.77 11.90 -1.23
N ALA A 51 3.90 13.02 -1.95
CA ALA A 51 3.88 14.37 -1.38
C ALA A 51 2.65 14.74 -0.52
N PRO A 52 1.40 14.35 -0.87
CA PRO A 52 0.23 14.65 -0.06
C PRO A 52 -0.13 13.54 0.95
N ILE A 53 0.65 12.45 1.02
CA ILE A 53 0.36 11.32 1.91
C ILE A 53 0.99 11.55 3.28
N THR A 54 0.22 11.24 4.32
CA THR A 54 0.66 11.27 5.72
C THR A 54 0.41 9.92 6.39
N GLN A 55 1.07 9.68 7.53
CA GLN A 55 0.81 8.49 8.35
C GLN A 55 -0.68 8.37 8.71
N ILE A 56 -1.33 9.49 9.05
CA ILE A 56 -2.77 9.53 9.36
C ILE A 56 -3.60 9.01 8.18
N TYR A 57 -3.22 9.37 6.95
CA TYR A 57 -3.92 8.88 5.76
C TYR A 57 -3.71 7.38 5.56
N CYS A 58 -2.48 6.89 5.76
CA CYS A 58 -2.13 5.47 5.71
C CYS A 58 -2.98 4.65 6.68
N ASP A 59 -3.07 5.08 7.93
CA ASP A 59 -3.85 4.40 8.97
C ASP A 59 -5.35 4.44 8.63
N LYS A 60 -5.84 5.57 8.10
CA LYS A 60 -7.24 5.75 7.71
C LYS A 60 -7.67 4.82 6.58
N ILE A 61 -6.81 4.58 5.59
CA ILE A 61 -7.11 3.64 4.48
C ILE A 61 -6.80 2.19 4.85
N GLY A 62 -6.02 1.97 5.91
CA GLY A 62 -5.59 0.65 6.37
C GLY A 62 -4.48 0.05 5.51
N ALA A 63 -3.51 0.87 5.09
CA ALA A 63 -2.24 0.40 4.54
C ALA A 63 -1.27 0.04 5.69
N ASP A 64 -0.29 -0.82 5.40
CA ASP A 64 0.63 -1.36 6.40
C ASP A 64 1.85 -0.45 6.63
N ILE A 65 2.34 0.17 5.55
CA ILE A 65 3.58 0.95 5.59
C ILE A 65 3.35 2.31 4.96
N TYR A 66 3.77 3.33 5.69
CA TYR A 66 3.98 4.68 5.16
C TYR A 66 5.42 5.11 5.40
N GLY A 67 6.03 5.75 4.41
CA GLY A 67 7.28 6.47 4.56
C GLY A 67 7.17 7.84 3.93
N GLU A 68 7.74 8.84 4.60
CA GLU A 68 7.82 10.20 4.07
C GLU A 68 8.80 10.25 2.90
N THR A 69 9.83 9.40 2.94
CA THR A 69 10.80 9.22 1.87
C THR A 69 10.82 7.78 1.33
N ALA A 70 11.36 7.62 0.13
CA ALA A 70 11.55 6.30 -0.48
C ALA A 70 12.44 5.41 0.41
N ASN A 71 13.52 5.97 0.97
CA ASN A 71 14.44 5.25 1.86
C ASN A 71 13.73 4.72 3.11
N GLU A 72 12.98 5.58 3.82
CA GLU A 72 12.23 5.15 5.00
C GLU A 72 11.22 4.05 4.68
N THR A 73 10.53 4.17 3.54
CA THR A 73 9.57 3.15 3.08
C THR A 73 10.29 1.82 2.86
N THR A 74 11.45 1.83 2.21
CA THR A 74 12.24 0.60 1.97
C THR A 74 12.79 -0.01 3.24
N ASP A 75 13.20 0.79 4.22
CA ASP A 75 13.71 0.29 5.50
C ASP A 75 12.60 -0.35 6.33
N LYS A 76 11.40 0.25 6.35
CA LYS A 76 10.21 -0.35 6.98
C LYS A 76 9.80 -1.64 6.27
N ALA A 77 9.79 -1.64 4.93
CA ALA A 77 9.46 -2.82 4.14
C ALA A 77 10.42 -3.99 4.40
N LYS A 78 11.73 -3.71 4.51
CA LYS A 78 12.73 -4.72 4.85
C LYS A 78 12.49 -5.34 6.23
N LYS A 79 12.11 -4.53 7.22
CA LYS A 79 11.77 -5.05 8.57
C LYS A 79 10.58 -5.99 8.51
N VAL A 80 9.51 -5.59 7.83
CA VAL A 80 8.32 -6.44 7.65
C VAL A 80 8.64 -7.72 6.88
N ALA A 81 9.51 -7.64 5.87
CA ALA A 81 9.97 -8.82 5.11
C ALA A 81 10.89 -9.75 5.91
N GLN A 82 11.53 -9.27 6.98
CA GLN A 82 12.37 -10.09 7.87
C GLN A 82 11.57 -10.76 8.99
N ASP A 83 10.43 -10.19 9.36
CA ASP A 83 9.51 -10.72 10.38
C ASP A 83 8.44 -11.70 9.82
N ALA A 84 8.39 -11.89 8.49
CA ALA A 84 7.45 -12.78 7.78
C ALA A 84 8.14 -14.05 7.26
#